data_AF-A0A6L2Q0L0-F1
#
_entry.id   AF-A0A6L2Q0L0-F1
#
_cell.length_a   1.000
_cell.length_b   1.000
_cell.length_c   1.000
_cell.angle_alpha   90.00
_cell.angle_beta   90.00
_cell.angle_gamma   90.00
#
_symmetry.space_group_name_H-M   'P 1'
#
loop_
_entity.id
_entity.type
_entity.pdbx_description
1 polymer ?
#
loop_
_entity_poly.entity_id
_entity_poly.type
_entity_poly.pdbx_seq_one_letter_code
_entity_poly.pdbx_strand_id
1 'polypeptide(L)'
;MNTSKYLIILSAKAWGDHHGEPVLAVHGLEDNAATFDTLIPLLLRLVGRPLYIVSVDLPGHGHSSPLPPGIPYRFTDMLGCLHRVITQLEWHRFSYLGHSLGGLLGYYFAASYPEIVEKLVVLDVISFMMYRIQYLSNQLRGYAERLLKLEKQDEVGTVPPSYALEQAFHKLADSRGTNMTETGIRALVSRGLKPVDGHEDLYTFSRDQRTKFFIMPVLHEKEAAQIMGQVKCQLLLVTGNKSVRVAKNSVSGALLEAAAKSCSYLKHHIVDGDHDVHLNFPERVAPLVAKFLSKPDNAGSFDRLIPLLPATFYCVCIDLPGHGSSSHFQEGLSLDFMDYVLSLIRVLDDLQWESCYYIGHSLGGQLGLYLCSLWPQRVKKMVLLDTVGPLYTGTDKYLSHNRLLLDNILRMEKQFSSMQKPVYTYEEALDRIMNGRQSTLTEEAAKIMIKRSLMKISDEGFRFTTDQRLKMHLVSWLNDEQQLQILNGVKCPTLALLTSVPVVIARYVRGMTKHLELVTNKQNFQRIDVKGNHDVHINNPEIVAPYIVRFLTKQRCGL
;
A
#
# COMPACT_ATOMS: atom_id res chain seq x y z
N MET A 1 28.57 -33.92 18.51
CA MET A 1 27.90 -32.98 19.43
C MET A 1 26.53 -32.66 18.86
N ASN A 2 25.47 -32.84 19.65
CA ASN A 2 24.08 -32.76 19.21
C ASN A 2 23.67 -31.28 19.02
N THR A 3 23.70 -30.78 17.78
CA THR A 3 23.40 -29.38 17.41
C THR A 3 21.93 -28.96 17.63
N SER A 4 21.07 -29.91 18.02
CA SER A 4 19.64 -29.69 18.27
C SER A 4 19.31 -28.83 19.51
N LYS A 5 20.24 -28.62 20.45
CA LYS A 5 19.94 -27.92 21.73
C LYS A 5 19.90 -26.38 21.67
N TYR A 6 20.21 -25.76 20.52
CA TYR A 6 20.33 -24.29 20.42
C TYR A 6 19.55 -23.65 19.25
N LEU A 7 18.61 -24.37 18.62
CA LEU A 7 17.81 -23.82 17.53
C LEU A 7 16.53 -23.17 18.05
N ILE A 8 16.34 -21.88 17.75
CA ILE A 8 15.01 -21.25 17.80
C ILE A 8 14.29 -21.64 16.51
N ILE A 9 13.13 -22.29 16.62
CA ILE A 9 12.27 -22.67 15.50
C ILE A 9 11.08 -21.73 15.49
N LEU A 10 10.91 -21.00 14.38
CA LEU A 10 9.76 -20.13 14.19
C LEU A 10 8.73 -20.82 13.31
N SER A 11 7.48 -20.78 13.76
CA SER A 11 6.33 -21.22 13.01
C SER A 11 5.67 -20.03 12.33
N ALA A 12 5.08 -20.27 11.16
CA ALA A 12 4.30 -19.25 10.46
C ALA A 12 3.08 -19.89 9.81
N LYS A 13 2.09 -19.05 9.54
CA LYS A 13 0.99 -19.33 8.60
C LYS A 13 1.28 -18.55 7.33
N ALA A 14 1.08 -19.18 6.20
CA ALA A 14 1.26 -18.56 4.91
C ALA A 14 -0.08 -18.59 4.15
N TRP A 15 -0.42 -17.49 3.50
CA TRP A 15 -1.62 -17.39 2.68
C TRP A 15 -1.32 -16.72 1.35
N GLY A 16 -2.22 -16.98 0.41
CA GLY A 16 -2.14 -16.46 -0.95
C GLY A 16 -1.13 -17.25 -1.77
N ASP A 17 -0.61 -16.59 -2.79
CA ASP A 17 0.33 -17.19 -3.73
C ASP A 17 1.75 -16.96 -3.24
N HIS A 18 2.55 -18.02 -3.08
CA HIS A 18 3.97 -17.93 -2.70
C HIS A 18 4.85 -17.08 -3.63
N HIS A 19 4.38 -16.78 -4.84
CA HIS A 19 5.02 -15.86 -5.76
C HIS A 19 4.41 -14.43 -5.72
N GLY A 20 3.35 -14.22 -4.95
CA GLY A 20 2.72 -12.92 -4.77
C GLY A 20 3.63 -11.89 -4.09
N GLU A 21 3.23 -10.62 -4.10
CA GLU A 21 4.06 -9.61 -3.42
C GLU A 21 4.14 -9.94 -1.91
N PRO A 22 5.34 -9.91 -1.33
CA PRO A 22 5.55 -10.39 0.03
C PRO A 22 4.98 -9.43 1.06
N VAL A 23 4.23 -9.99 2.02
CA VAL A 23 3.72 -9.28 3.18
C VAL A 23 4.08 -10.05 4.45
N LEU A 24 4.87 -9.45 5.34
CA LEU A 24 5.12 -10.03 6.66
C LEU A 24 4.04 -9.54 7.62
N ALA A 25 3.30 -10.47 8.22
CA ALA A 25 2.27 -10.16 9.22
C ALA A 25 2.74 -10.53 10.64
N VAL A 26 2.75 -9.58 11.57
CA VAL A 26 3.32 -9.77 12.91
C VAL A 26 2.30 -9.43 13.99
N HIS A 27 2.04 -10.38 14.88
CA HIS A 27 0.98 -10.31 15.89
C HIS A 27 1.36 -9.53 17.15
N GLY A 28 0.38 -9.31 18.04
CA GLY A 28 0.55 -8.65 19.34
C GLY A 28 1.20 -9.52 20.42
N LEU A 29 1.51 -8.93 21.57
CA LEU A 29 2.05 -9.70 22.70
C LEU A 29 1.00 -10.70 23.22
N GLU A 30 1.41 -11.93 23.53
CA GLU A 30 0.54 -13.04 23.95
C GLU A 30 -0.49 -13.52 22.90
N ASP A 31 -0.41 -13.04 21.66
CA ASP A 31 -1.14 -13.57 20.50
C ASP A 31 -0.40 -14.73 19.82
N ASN A 32 -0.81 -15.04 18.60
CA ASN A 32 -0.13 -15.87 17.63
C ASN A 32 -0.56 -15.43 16.21
N ALA A 33 -0.01 -16.07 15.18
CA ALA A 33 -0.27 -15.78 13.77
C ALA A 33 -1.76 -15.85 13.39
N ALA A 34 -2.60 -16.54 14.18
CA ALA A 34 -4.04 -16.64 13.92
C ALA A 34 -4.81 -15.33 14.20
N THR A 35 -4.16 -14.31 14.79
CA THR A 35 -4.78 -12.97 14.95
C THR A 35 -5.20 -12.34 13.61
N PHE A 36 -4.65 -12.81 12.50
CA PHE A 36 -4.98 -12.35 11.16
C PHE A 36 -5.91 -13.29 10.38
N ASP A 37 -6.40 -14.37 10.99
CA ASP A 37 -7.22 -15.39 10.30
C ASP A 37 -8.52 -14.84 9.73
N THR A 38 -9.07 -13.78 10.33
CA THR A 38 -10.30 -13.14 9.87
C THR A 38 -10.02 -12.00 8.89
N LEU A 39 -8.84 -11.37 8.97
CA LEU A 39 -8.45 -10.24 8.13
C LEU A 39 -7.84 -10.69 6.79
N ILE A 40 -6.83 -11.57 6.81
CA ILE A 40 -6.05 -11.95 5.63
C ILE A 40 -6.92 -12.50 4.50
N PRO A 41 -7.91 -13.39 4.73
CA PRO A 41 -8.79 -13.85 3.67
C PRO A 41 -9.52 -12.70 2.95
N LEU A 42 -9.92 -11.64 3.68
CA LEU A 42 -10.50 -10.46 3.07
C LEU A 42 -9.46 -9.65 2.28
N LEU A 43 -8.23 -9.51 2.81
CA LEU A 43 -7.16 -8.82 2.09
C LEU A 43 -6.81 -9.51 0.77
N LEU A 44 -6.71 -10.84 0.76
CA LEU A 44 -6.44 -11.59 -0.46
C LEU A 44 -7.50 -11.39 -1.53
N ARG A 45 -8.77 -11.24 -1.12
CA ARG A 45 -9.88 -10.91 -2.02
C ARG A 45 -9.80 -9.46 -2.52
N LEU A 46 -9.62 -8.50 -1.61
CA LEU A 46 -9.79 -7.07 -1.88
C LEU A 46 -8.55 -6.38 -2.51
N VAL A 47 -7.33 -6.86 -2.24
CA VAL A 47 -6.10 -6.21 -2.72
C VAL A 47 -5.98 -6.29 -4.24
N GLY A 48 -6.66 -7.29 -4.82
CA GLY A 48 -6.74 -7.47 -6.25
C GLY A 48 -5.35 -7.63 -6.84
N ARG A 49 -4.57 -8.61 -6.37
CA ARG A 49 -3.31 -9.13 -6.93
C ARG A 49 -2.78 -10.21 -5.98
N PRO A 50 -1.98 -11.16 -6.47
CA PRO A 50 -1.40 -12.17 -5.59
C PRO A 50 -0.54 -11.49 -4.52
N LEU A 51 -0.87 -11.75 -3.27
CA LEU A 51 -0.03 -11.49 -2.12
C LEU A 51 0.51 -12.81 -1.62
N TYR A 52 1.75 -12.78 -1.13
CA TYR A 52 2.26 -13.83 -0.28
C TYR A 52 2.33 -13.30 1.14
N ILE A 53 1.31 -13.61 1.95
CA ILE A 53 1.27 -13.13 3.33
C ILE A 53 1.81 -14.22 4.24
N VAL A 54 2.91 -13.94 4.92
CA VAL A 54 3.50 -14.83 5.93
C VAL A 54 3.24 -14.19 7.29
N SER A 55 2.33 -14.78 8.08
CA SER A 55 2.16 -14.40 9.48
C SER A 55 2.98 -15.29 10.39
N VAL A 56 3.93 -14.69 11.09
CA VAL A 56 4.88 -15.41 11.95
C VAL A 56 4.39 -15.46 13.39
N ASP A 57 4.52 -16.63 14.02
CA ASP A 57 4.46 -16.77 15.47
C ASP A 57 5.79 -16.26 16.06
N LEU A 58 5.77 -15.21 16.88
CA LEU A 58 6.96 -14.74 17.58
C LEU A 58 7.52 -15.84 18.51
N PRO A 59 8.82 -15.83 18.85
CA PRO A 59 9.38 -16.76 19.82
C PRO A 59 8.51 -16.92 21.07
N GLY A 60 8.30 -18.16 21.53
CA GLY A 60 7.46 -18.46 22.70
C GLY A 60 5.96 -18.20 22.52
N HIS A 61 5.48 -17.96 21.30
CA HIS A 61 4.07 -17.77 20.97
C HIS A 61 3.62 -18.82 19.96
N GLY A 62 2.32 -19.09 19.91
CA GLY A 62 1.72 -19.96 18.90
C GLY A 62 2.40 -21.34 18.86
N HIS A 63 2.92 -21.70 17.68
CA HIS A 63 3.68 -22.94 17.48
C HIS A 63 5.20 -22.70 17.37
N SER A 64 5.69 -21.49 17.67
CA SER A 64 7.13 -21.21 17.71
C SER A 64 7.74 -21.75 19.00
N SER A 65 9.00 -22.21 18.91
CA SER A 65 9.72 -22.67 20.08
C SER A 65 9.92 -21.53 21.08
N PRO A 66 9.98 -21.83 22.39
CA PRO A 66 10.44 -20.86 23.36
C PRO A 66 11.91 -20.48 23.12
N LEU A 67 12.34 -19.35 23.70
CA LEU A 67 13.77 -19.06 23.81
C LEU A 67 14.42 -20.08 24.76
N PRO A 68 15.76 -20.31 24.67
CA PRO A 68 16.44 -21.19 25.61
C PRO A 68 16.15 -20.83 27.08
N PRO A 69 16.15 -21.80 28.01
CA PRO A 69 15.96 -21.54 29.43
C PRO A 69 16.91 -20.44 29.94
N GLY A 70 16.42 -19.58 30.84
CA GLY A 70 17.17 -18.46 31.41
C GLY A 70 17.28 -17.22 30.51
N ILE A 71 16.85 -17.29 29.24
CA ILE A 71 16.81 -16.12 28.36
C ILE A 71 15.46 -15.39 28.51
N PRO A 72 15.45 -14.10 28.87
CA PRO A 72 14.21 -13.31 28.90
C PRO A 72 13.81 -12.86 27.49
N TYR A 73 12.51 -12.62 27.31
CA TYR A 73 11.98 -12.08 26.06
C TYR A 73 12.16 -10.57 26.01
N ARG A 74 13.17 -10.10 25.26
CA ARG A 74 13.38 -8.67 25.00
C ARG A 74 12.82 -8.28 23.65
N PHE A 75 12.37 -7.04 23.56
CA PHE A 75 11.93 -6.45 22.31
C PHE A 75 12.97 -6.54 21.18
N THR A 76 14.24 -6.28 21.50
CA THR A 76 15.35 -6.34 20.53
C THR A 76 15.59 -7.76 20.00
N ASP A 77 15.36 -8.78 20.82
CA ASP A 77 15.52 -10.19 20.41
C ASP A 77 14.46 -10.54 19.35
N MET A 78 13.24 -9.99 19.46
CA MET A 78 12.19 -10.19 18.48
C MET A 78 12.53 -9.55 17.13
N LEU A 79 13.11 -8.34 17.14
CA LEU A 79 13.53 -7.66 15.91
C LEU A 79 14.58 -8.49 15.14
N GLY A 80 15.56 -9.05 15.84
CA GLY A 80 16.54 -9.96 15.25
C GLY A 80 15.91 -11.24 14.70
N CYS A 81 14.88 -11.78 15.35
CA CYS A 81 14.12 -12.93 14.86
C CYS A 81 13.37 -12.58 13.57
N LEU A 82 12.68 -11.44 13.50
CA LEU A 82 12.00 -10.99 12.28
C LEU A 82 12.98 -10.79 11.12
N HIS A 83 14.16 -10.20 11.39
CA HIS A 83 15.20 -10.05 10.36
C HIS A 83 15.69 -11.41 9.84
N ARG A 84 15.85 -12.41 10.72
CA ARG A 84 16.16 -13.80 10.31
C ARG A 84 15.07 -14.42 9.45
N VAL A 85 13.79 -14.18 9.76
CA VAL A 85 12.66 -14.64 8.94
C VAL A 85 12.75 -14.02 7.54
N ILE A 86 12.93 -12.70 7.45
CA ILE A 86 13.08 -12.00 6.16
C ILE A 86 14.29 -12.50 5.38
N THR A 87 15.40 -12.75 6.07
CA THR A 87 16.61 -13.32 5.45
C THR A 87 16.35 -14.74 4.92
N GLN A 88 15.68 -15.58 5.71
CA GLN A 88 15.35 -16.96 5.33
C GLN A 88 14.34 -17.05 4.19
N LEU A 89 13.40 -16.10 4.13
CA LEU A 89 12.45 -15.97 3.03
C LEU A 89 13.07 -15.31 1.79
N GLU A 90 14.32 -14.86 1.88
CA GLU A 90 15.05 -14.15 0.82
C GLU A 90 14.31 -12.90 0.31
N TRP A 91 13.59 -12.23 1.22
CA TRP A 91 12.82 -11.04 0.88
C TRP A 91 13.69 -9.79 0.96
N HIS A 92 14.06 -9.27 -0.20
CA HIS A 92 14.84 -8.02 -0.30
C HIS A 92 13.98 -6.76 -0.27
N ARG A 93 12.66 -6.89 -0.48
CA ARG A 93 11.69 -5.81 -0.31
C ARG A 93 10.30 -6.39 -0.06
N PHE A 94 9.56 -5.86 0.92
CA PHE A 94 8.25 -6.39 1.30
C PHE A 94 7.35 -5.34 1.97
N SER A 95 6.07 -5.66 2.12
CA SER A 95 5.13 -4.89 2.94
C SER A 95 5.01 -5.49 4.33
N TYR A 96 4.89 -4.66 5.36
CA TYR A 96 4.78 -5.09 6.75
C TYR A 96 3.37 -4.81 7.26
N LEU A 97 2.74 -5.79 7.91
CA LEU A 97 1.43 -5.70 8.57
C LEU A 97 1.58 -6.05 10.05
N GLY A 98 1.55 -5.07 10.93
CA GLY A 98 1.76 -5.27 12.37
C GLY A 98 0.54 -4.93 13.20
N HIS A 99 0.17 -5.78 14.15
CA HIS A 99 -0.80 -5.45 15.20
C HIS A 99 -0.10 -5.27 16.54
N SER A 100 -0.44 -4.21 17.29
CA SER A 100 0.02 -4.01 18.67
C SER A 100 1.56 -4.10 18.81
N LEU A 101 2.11 -5.05 19.57
CA LEU A 101 3.56 -5.31 19.64
C LEU A 101 4.18 -5.47 18.24
N GLY A 102 3.53 -6.21 17.33
CA GLY A 102 3.97 -6.36 15.95
C GLY A 102 4.01 -5.04 15.19
N GLY A 103 3.10 -4.11 15.49
CA GLY A 103 3.14 -2.74 14.97
C GLY A 103 4.35 -1.95 15.47
N LEU A 104 4.63 -2.04 16.77
CA LEU A 104 5.82 -1.42 17.38
C LEU A 104 7.12 -1.97 16.77
N LEU A 105 7.21 -3.30 16.62
CA LEU A 105 8.33 -3.95 15.92
C LEU A 105 8.44 -3.46 14.47
N GLY A 106 7.31 -3.22 13.80
CA GLY A 106 7.26 -2.66 12.45
C GLY A 106 7.88 -1.27 12.35
N TYR A 107 7.61 -0.38 13.31
CA TYR A 107 8.27 0.95 13.34
C TYR A 107 9.79 0.83 13.47
N TYR A 108 10.28 -0.01 14.39
CA TYR A 108 11.72 -0.25 14.54
C TYR A 108 12.32 -0.87 13.29
N PHE A 109 11.68 -1.90 12.74
CA PHE A 109 12.18 -2.59 11.56
C PHE A 109 12.26 -1.65 10.35
N ALA A 110 11.19 -0.89 10.07
CA ALA A 110 11.18 0.07 8.97
C ALA A 110 12.11 1.27 9.20
N ALA A 111 12.41 1.62 10.45
CA ALA A 111 13.40 2.65 10.78
C ALA A 111 14.85 2.15 10.65
N SER A 112 15.11 0.90 11.02
CA SER A 112 16.43 0.27 10.94
C SER A 112 16.78 -0.22 9.54
N TYR A 113 15.79 -0.60 8.73
CA TYR A 113 15.94 -1.11 7.37
C TYR A 113 14.98 -0.39 6.40
N PRO A 114 15.11 0.93 6.21
CA PRO A 114 14.19 1.74 5.41
C PRO A 114 14.17 1.37 3.91
N GLU A 115 15.19 0.68 3.42
CA GLU A 115 15.35 0.27 2.02
C GLU A 115 14.56 -1.01 1.66
N ILE A 116 14.21 -1.85 2.64
CA ILE A 116 13.53 -3.13 2.41
C ILE A 116 12.03 -3.08 2.72
N VAL A 117 11.55 -2.15 3.53
CA VAL A 117 10.11 -2.01 3.81
C VAL A 117 9.47 -1.02 2.84
N GLU A 118 8.53 -1.47 2.01
CA GLU A 118 7.86 -0.61 1.02
C GLU A 118 6.64 0.09 1.62
N LYS A 119 5.81 -0.69 2.33
CA LYS A 119 4.56 -0.28 2.94
C LYS A 119 4.51 -0.84 4.34
N LEU A 120 4.19 -0.02 5.32
CA LEU A 120 4.00 -0.40 6.71
C LEU A 120 2.54 -0.13 7.09
N VAL A 121 1.82 -1.17 7.45
CA VAL A 121 0.47 -1.12 7.99
C VAL A 121 0.55 -1.44 9.47
N VAL A 122 0.04 -0.54 10.30
CA VAL A 122 0.03 -0.70 11.75
C VAL A 122 -1.39 -0.64 12.28
N LEU A 123 -1.76 -1.70 12.99
CA LEU A 123 -3.08 -1.90 13.58
C LEU A 123 -3.01 -1.65 15.08
N ASP A 124 -3.76 -0.64 15.49
CA ASP A 124 -4.04 -0.25 16.87
C ASP A 124 -2.83 0.02 17.78
N VAL A 125 -1.81 0.70 17.23
CA VAL A 125 -0.74 1.31 18.03
C VAL A 125 -0.16 2.56 17.34
N ILE A 126 -0.16 3.68 18.05
CA ILE A 126 0.37 4.97 17.53
C ILE A 126 1.72 5.34 18.17
N SER A 127 2.00 4.83 19.37
CA SER A 127 3.16 5.24 20.17
C SER A 127 3.80 4.06 20.87
N PHE A 128 5.09 4.21 21.17
CA PHE A 128 5.84 3.32 22.06
C PHE A 128 5.41 3.50 23.52
N MET A 129 5.66 2.48 24.34
CA MET A 129 5.64 2.64 25.80
C MET A 129 6.86 3.47 26.21
N MET A 130 6.60 4.68 26.68
CA MET A 130 7.62 5.62 27.12
C MET A 130 7.51 5.83 28.63
N TYR A 131 8.63 6.14 29.25
CA TYR A 131 8.74 6.43 30.67
C TYR A 131 9.31 7.83 30.86
N ARG A 132 8.98 8.47 31.98
CA ARG A 132 9.68 9.70 32.35
C ARG A 132 11.09 9.34 32.82
N ILE A 133 12.10 10.05 32.34
CA ILE A 133 13.52 9.73 32.58
C ILE A 133 13.85 9.55 34.07
N GLN A 134 13.18 10.29 34.97
CA GLN A 134 13.29 10.18 36.42
C GLN A 134 12.93 8.80 37.01
N TYR A 135 12.20 7.96 36.28
CA TYR A 135 11.82 6.60 36.69
C TYR A 135 12.70 5.51 36.07
N LEU A 136 13.73 5.85 35.29
CA LEU A 136 14.59 4.88 34.59
C LEU A 136 15.09 3.75 35.52
N SER A 137 15.75 4.14 36.61
CA SER A 137 16.37 3.19 37.55
C SER A 137 15.33 2.28 38.20
N ASN A 138 14.12 2.80 38.49
CA ASN A 138 13.03 2.01 39.05
C ASN A 138 12.49 1.00 38.03
N GLN A 139 12.41 1.36 36.74
CA GLN A 139 11.99 0.43 35.68
C GLN A 139 13.02 -0.68 35.46
N LEU A 140 14.31 -0.34 35.39
CA LEU A 140 15.39 -1.32 35.24
C LEU A 140 15.44 -2.28 36.44
N ARG A 141 15.32 -1.76 37.67
CA ARG A 141 15.20 -2.59 38.88
C ARG A 141 13.98 -3.51 38.78
N GLY A 142 12.82 -2.98 38.37
CA GLY A 142 11.60 -3.76 38.20
C GLY A 142 11.73 -4.92 37.21
N TYR A 143 12.45 -4.72 36.09
CA TYR A 143 12.74 -5.82 35.16
C TYR A 143 13.65 -6.88 35.80
N ALA A 144 14.72 -6.47 36.48
CA ALA A 144 15.65 -7.40 37.15
C ALA A 144 14.96 -8.22 38.25
N GLU A 145 14.18 -7.57 39.12
CA GLU A 145 13.45 -8.25 40.20
C GLU A 145 12.39 -9.23 39.65
N ARG A 146 11.70 -8.86 38.57
CA ARG A 146 10.73 -9.75 37.91
C ARG A 146 11.41 -10.97 37.28
N LEU A 147 12.56 -10.79 36.64
CA LEU A 147 13.34 -11.89 36.07
C LEU A 147 13.77 -12.88 37.16
N LEU A 148 14.36 -12.39 38.25
CA LEU A 148 14.77 -13.21 39.40
C LEU A 148 13.58 -13.96 40.04
N LYS A 149 12.41 -13.31 40.10
CA LYS A 149 11.18 -13.96 40.58
C LYS A 149 10.76 -15.11 39.66
N LEU A 150 10.93 -14.94 38.36
CA LEU A 150 10.55 -15.92 37.34
C LEU A 150 11.48 -17.13 37.35
N GLU A 151 12.79 -16.92 37.44
CA GLU A 151 13.78 -17.99 37.57
C GLU A 151 13.48 -18.87 38.79
N LYS A 152 13.14 -18.26 39.93
CA LYS A 152 12.70 -18.99 41.14
C LYS A 152 11.40 -19.78 40.94
N GLN A 153 10.50 -19.34 40.06
CA GLN A 153 9.24 -20.05 39.77
C GLN A 153 9.45 -21.22 38.80
N ASP A 154 10.40 -21.09 37.88
CA ASP A 154 10.80 -22.15 36.94
C ASP A 154 11.57 -23.28 37.66
N GLU A 155 12.40 -22.97 38.66
CA GLU A 155 13.10 -23.97 39.50
C GLU A 155 12.14 -24.90 40.26
N VAL A 156 10.91 -24.45 40.53
CA VAL A 156 9.89 -25.22 41.27
C VAL A 156 9.14 -26.21 40.37
N GLY A 157 9.47 -26.30 39.08
CA GLY A 157 8.86 -27.28 38.17
C GLY A 157 7.37 -27.06 37.98
N THR A 158 6.93 -25.81 37.95
CA THR A 158 5.51 -25.46 37.87
C THR A 158 4.89 -25.99 36.58
N VAL A 159 3.98 -26.97 36.72
CA VAL A 159 3.20 -27.50 35.60
C VAL A 159 2.25 -26.40 35.11
N PRO A 160 2.26 -26.04 33.82
CA PRO A 160 1.31 -25.08 33.28
C PRO A 160 -0.12 -25.52 33.56
N PRO A 161 -1.02 -24.59 33.96
CA PRO A 161 -2.41 -24.97 34.21
C PRO A 161 -3.05 -25.49 32.92
N SER A 162 -3.90 -26.51 33.09
CA SER A 162 -4.69 -27.11 32.02
C SER A 162 -6.18 -26.81 32.21
N TYR A 163 -6.90 -26.79 31.10
CA TYR A 163 -8.29 -26.37 31.02
C TYR A 163 -9.03 -27.25 30.02
N ALA A 164 -10.31 -27.49 30.26
CA ALA A 164 -11.21 -27.92 29.19
C ALA A 164 -11.30 -26.81 28.12
N LEU A 165 -11.64 -27.16 26.87
CA LEU A 165 -11.64 -26.21 25.75
C LEU A 165 -12.49 -24.95 26.02
N GLU A 166 -13.72 -25.13 26.50
CA GLU A 166 -14.62 -24.02 26.85
C GLU A 166 -14.08 -23.15 27.98
N GLN A 167 -13.42 -23.75 28.98
CA GLN A 167 -12.77 -23.00 30.05
C GLN A 167 -11.60 -22.16 29.52
N ALA A 168 -10.83 -22.69 28.56
CA ALA A 168 -9.76 -21.94 27.92
C ALA A 168 -10.29 -20.76 27.10
N PHE A 169 -11.44 -20.90 26.46
CA PHE A 169 -12.11 -19.82 25.73
C PHE A 169 -12.49 -18.68 26.67
N HIS A 170 -13.21 -19.00 27.76
CA HIS A 170 -13.56 -18.01 28.79
C HIS A 170 -12.31 -17.35 29.37
N LYS A 171 -11.27 -18.15 29.68
CA LYS A 171 -10.02 -17.62 30.23
C LYS A 171 -9.34 -16.63 29.30
N LEU A 172 -9.32 -16.89 27.99
CA LEU A 172 -8.77 -15.97 27.00
C LEU A 172 -9.62 -14.69 26.92
N ALA A 173 -10.95 -14.83 26.81
CA ALA A 173 -11.87 -13.70 26.72
C ALA A 173 -11.73 -12.75 27.93
N ASP A 174 -11.75 -13.30 29.14
CA ASP A 174 -11.69 -12.52 30.39
C ASP A 174 -10.34 -11.82 30.58
N SER A 175 -9.25 -12.46 30.17
CA SER A 175 -7.89 -11.93 30.37
C SER A 175 -7.44 -10.94 29.30
N ARG A 176 -8.12 -10.88 28.14
CA ARG A 176 -7.73 -10.04 27.01
C ARG A 176 -7.89 -8.54 27.29
N GLY A 177 -8.94 -8.17 28.04
CA GLY A 177 -9.28 -6.77 28.29
C GLY A 177 -9.90 -6.04 27.08
N THR A 178 -10.48 -6.79 26.14
CA THR A 178 -11.24 -6.32 24.97
C THR A 178 -12.53 -7.12 24.83
N ASN A 179 -13.48 -6.62 24.04
CA ASN A 179 -14.74 -7.30 23.78
C ASN A 179 -14.59 -8.25 22.60
N MET A 180 -13.87 -9.35 22.83
CA MET A 180 -13.59 -10.35 21.81
C MET A 180 -14.85 -11.04 21.32
N THR A 181 -14.96 -11.19 20.00
CA THR A 181 -15.98 -12.02 19.37
C THR A 181 -15.63 -13.50 19.54
N GLU A 182 -16.62 -14.37 19.47
CA GLU A 182 -16.40 -15.82 19.50
C GLU A 182 -15.43 -16.26 18.38
N THR A 183 -15.59 -15.72 17.17
CA THR A 183 -14.69 -15.96 16.04
C THR A 183 -13.25 -15.56 16.35
N GLY A 184 -13.04 -14.40 16.97
CA GLY A 184 -11.72 -13.94 17.37
C GLY A 184 -11.08 -14.82 18.45
N ILE A 185 -11.86 -15.24 19.44
CA ILE A 185 -11.41 -16.17 20.49
C ILE A 185 -11.02 -17.51 19.87
N ARG A 186 -11.88 -18.08 19.02
CA ARG A 186 -11.63 -19.35 18.34
C ARG A 186 -10.37 -19.29 17.48
N ALA A 187 -10.15 -18.20 16.74
CA ALA A 187 -8.95 -18.01 15.95
C ALA A 187 -7.69 -18.08 16.82
N LEU A 188 -7.59 -17.27 17.88
CA LEU A 188 -6.43 -17.26 18.77
C LEU A 188 -6.23 -18.58 19.51
N VAL A 189 -7.31 -19.20 20.00
CA VAL A 189 -7.25 -20.49 20.69
C VAL A 189 -6.78 -21.61 19.77
N SER A 190 -7.24 -21.65 18.51
CA SER A 190 -6.89 -22.70 17.54
C SER A 190 -5.39 -22.89 17.33
N ARG A 191 -4.60 -21.86 17.63
CA ARG A 191 -3.15 -21.84 17.52
C ARG A 191 -2.44 -21.51 18.85
N GLY A 192 -3.21 -21.25 19.90
CA GLY A 192 -2.74 -20.82 21.21
C GLY A 192 -2.84 -21.90 22.28
N LEU A 193 -3.42 -23.06 21.97
CA LEU A 193 -3.53 -24.20 22.87
C LEU A 193 -2.72 -25.40 22.37
N LYS A 194 -2.21 -26.19 23.30
CA LYS A 194 -1.61 -27.51 23.07
C LYS A 194 -2.33 -28.55 23.93
N PRO A 195 -2.59 -29.76 23.41
CA PRO A 195 -3.15 -30.85 24.21
C PRO A 195 -2.16 -31.22 25.33
N VAL A 196 -2.70 -31.72 26.44
CA VAL A 196 -1.90 -32.24 27.55
C VAL A 196 -1.69 -33.74 27.37
N ASP A 197 -0.43 -34.17 27.37
CA ASP A 197 -0.09 -35.59 27.21
C ASP A 197 -0.81 -36.47 28.25
N GLY A 198 -1.47 -37.53 27.77
CA GLY A 198 -2.24 -38.44 28.62
C GLY A 198 -3.65 -37.97 29.01
N HIS A 199 -4.12 -36.82 28.49
CA HIS A 199 -5.46 -36.30 28.74
C HIS A 199 -6.14 -35.85 27.43
N GLU A 200 -7.23 -36.53 27.03
CA GLU A 200 -7.91 -36.28 25.74
C GLU A 200 -8.63 -34.92 25.68
N ASP A 201 -9.14 -34.43 26.81
CA ASP A 201 -9.99 -33.22 26.86
C ASP A 201 -9.33 -32.01 27.53
N LEU A 202 -8.03 -32.09 27.84
CA LEU A 202 -7.31 -31.02 28.53
C LEU A 202 -6.29 -30.33 27.63
N TYR A 203 -6.30 -29.01 27.70
CA TYR A 203 -5.43 -28.14 26.94
C TYR A 203 -4.69 -27.17 27.85
N THR A 204 -3.47 -26.81 27.49
CA THR A 204 -2.76 -25.69 28.12
C THR A 204 -2.37 -24.68 27.06
N PHE A 205 -2.18 -23.43 27.46
CA PHE A 205 -1.74 -22.41 26.51
C PHE A 205 -0.30 -22.69 26.04
N SER A 206 -0.08 -22.64 24.74
CA SER A 206 1.21 -22.97 24.12
C SER A 206 2.30 -21.93 24.39
N ARG A 207 1.90 -20.72 24.79
CA ARG A 207 2.82 -19.62 25.07
C ARG A 207 3.74 -19.91 26.25
N ASP A 208 4.99 -19.49 26.12
CA ASP A 208 5.96 -19.53 27.21
C ASP A 208 5.53 -18.57 28.33
N GLN A 209 5.57 -19.02 29.59
CA GLN A 209 5.15 -18.21 30.74
C GLN A 209 6.00 -16.94 30.89
N ARG A 210 7.25 -16.95 30.41
CA ARG A 210 8.15 -15.79 30.41
C ARG A 210 7.67 -14.65 29.51
N THR A 211 6.79 -14.91 28.54
CA THR A 211 6.23 -13.86 27.66
C THR A 211 5.32 -12.88 28.42
N LYS A 212 4.76 -13.28 29.57
CA LYS A 212 4.05 -12.40 30.52
C LYS A 212 4.94 -11.29 31.08
N PHE A 213 6.26 -11.47 31.00
CA PHE A 213 7.28 -10.56 31.49
C PHE A 213 8.16 -10.06 30.35
N PHE A 214 7.52 -9.64 29.27
CA PHE A 214 8.19 -9.08 28.10
C PHE A 214 8.93 -7.77 28.45
N ILE A 215 10.22 -7.71 28.13
CA ILE A 215 11.06 -6.54 28.40
C ILE A 215 10.94 -5.59 27.21
N MET A 216 10.12 -4.56 27.39
CA MET A 216 9.95 -3.48 26.42
C MET A 216 11.13 -2.49 26.48
N PRO A 217 11.48 -1.87 25.35
CA PRO A 217 12.56 -0.89 25.32
C PRO A 217 12.15 0.30 26.17
N VAL A 218 13.11 0.76 26.96
CA VAL A 218 12.93 1.88 27.86
C VAL A 218 13.27 3.11 27.02
N LEU A 219 12.24 3.74 26.41
CA LEU A 219 12.40 4.93 25.54
C LEU A 219 11.99 6.25 26.17
N HIS A 220 12.85 7.24 26.03
CA HIS A 220 12.50 8.65 26.16
C HIS A 220 11.77 9.13 24.90
N GLU A 221 10.91 10.15 25.03
CA GLU A 221 10.12 10.70 23.92
C GLU A 221 10.96 11.11 22.70
N LYS A 222 12.14 11.71 22.95
CA LYS A 222 13.07 12.09 21.87
C LYS A 222 13.60 10.88 21.09
N GLU A 223 13.83 9.76 21.75
CA GLU A 223 14.30 8.52 21.11
C GLU A 223 13.18 7.90 20.27
N ALA A 224 11.96 7.88 20.81
CA ALA A 224 10.76 7.47 20.08
C ALA A 224 10.53 8.33 18.82
N ALA A 225 10.64 9.65 18.93
CA ALA A 225 10.51 10.57 17.79
C ALA A 225 11.62 10.36 16.76
N GLN A 226 12.85 10.08 17.21
CA GLN A 226 13.96 9.75 16.31
C GLN A 226 13.67 8.48 15.51
N ILE A 227 13.16 7.41 16.15
CA ILE A 227 12.78 6.17 15.46
C ILE A 227 11.71 6.45 14.42
N MET A 228 10.63 7.14 14.80
CA MET A 228 9.53 7.47 13.88
C MET A 228 10.01 8.32 12.69
N GLY A 229 10.91 9.28 12.93
CA GLY A 229 11.53 10.12 11.90
C GLY A 229 12.49 9.38 10.95
N GLN A 230 12.80 8.11 11.21
CA GLN A 230 13.54 7.25 10.28
C GLN A 230 12.66 6.34 9.44
N VAL A 231 11.37 6.22 9.73
CA VAL A 231 10.44 5.47 8.87
C VAL A 231 10.26 6.21 7.53
N LYS A 232 10.78 5.65 6.43
CA LYS A 232 10.75 6.25 5.07
C LYS A 232 9.68 5.68 4.14
N CYS A 233 9.24 4.46 4.44
CA CYS A 233 8.22 3.75 3.68
C CYS A 233 6.85 4.46 3.71
N GLN A 234 5.89 3.94 2.95
CA GLN A 234 4.51 4.40 3.07
C GLN A 234 3.90 3.83 4.37
N LEU A 235 3.22 4.64 5.17
CA LEU A 235 2.67 4.26 6.46
C LEU A 235 1.14 4.40 6.48
N LEU A 236 0.44 3.30 6.79
CA LEU A 236 -0.99 3.28 7.11
C LEU A 236 -1.17 2.91 8.59
N LEU A 237 -1.88 3.75 9.32
CA LEU A 237 -2.30 3.50 10.69
C LEU A 237 -3.82 3.28 10.72
N VAL A 238 -4.28 2.21 11.37
CA VAL A 238 -5.70 1.94 11.60
C VAL A 238 -5.91 1.69 13.09
N THR A 239 -6.74 2.49 13.75
CA THR A 239 -6.95 2.40 15.21
C THR A 239 -8.43 2.35 15.58
N GLY A 240 -8.78 1.61 16.63
CA GLY A 240 -10.13 1.55 17.19
C GLY A 240 -10.46 2.76 18.06
N ASN A 241 -11.64 3.35 17.86
CA ASN A 241 -12.16 4.47 18.67
C ASN A 241 -12.40 4.10 20.16
N LYS A 242 -12.54 2.81 20.49
CA LYS A 242 -12.73 2.29 21.85
C LYS A 242 -11.43 1.75 22.44
N SER A 243 -10.29 1.88 21.74
CA SER A 243 -9.00 1.41 22.24
C SER A 243 -8.47 2.29 23.36
N VAL A 244 -8.48 1.75 24.58
CA VAL A 244 -7.91 2.40 25.77
C VAL A 244 -6.39 2.64 25.61
N ARG A 245 -5.72 1.85 24.77
CA ARG A 245 -4.29 1.95 24.47
C ARG A 245 -3.97 3.18 23.63
N VAL A 246 -4.89 3.59 22.76
CA VAL A 246 -4.75 4.79 21.93
C VAL A 246 -5.16 6.04 22.71
N ALA A 247 -6.23 5.96 23.52
CA ALA A 247 -6.74 7.07 24.33
C ALA A 247 -5.75 7.57 25.40
N LYS A 248 -4.87 6.70 25.92
CA LYS A 248 -3.89 7.05 26.97
C LYS A 248 -2.59 7.71 26.46
N ASN A 249 -2.36 7.78 25.14
CA ASN A 249 -1.08 8.22 24.55
C ASN A 249 -1.10 9.70 24.11
N SER A 250 -1.10 10.62 25.09
CA SER A 250 -1.04 12.09 24.90
C SER A 250 0.20 12.61 24.13
N VAL A 251 1.15 11.72 23.79
CA VAL A 251 2.41 12.01 23.07
C VAL A 251 2.33 11.65 21.56
N SER A 252 1.21 11.06 21.11
CA SER A 252 1.04 10.59 19.73
C SER A 252 1.22 11.69 18.66
N GLY A 253 0.83 12.94 18.95
CA GLY A 253 0.95 14.06 18.00
C GLY A 253 2.39 14.29 17.54
N ALA A 254 3.33 14.39 18.48
CA ALA A 254 4.75 14.63 18.17
C ALA A 254 5.39 13.48 17.37
N LEU A 255 4.99 12.23 17.66
CA LEU A 255 5.48 11.04 16.95
C LEU A 255 4.92 10.94 15.52
N LEU A 256 3.64 11.25 15.34
CA LEU A 256 3.01 11.32 14.02
C LEU A 256 3.63 12.46 13.18
N GLU A 257 3.91 13.60 13.79
CA GLU A 257 4.65 14.68 13.15
C GLU A 257 6.07 14.26 12.74
N ALA A 258 6.77 13.51 13.61
CA ALA A 258 8.08 12.98 13.28
C ALA A 258 8.02 12.02 12.08
N ALA A 259 7.07 11.08 12.07
CA ALA A 259 6.86 10.16 10.94
C ALA A 259 6.44 10.89 9.65
N ALA A 260 5.56 11.90 9.73
CA ALA A 260 5.11 12.66 8.56
C ALA A 260 6.24 13.45 7.86
N LYS A 261 7.31 13.78 8.60
CA LYS A 261 8.51 14.42 8.03
C LYS A 261 9.30 13.47 7.13
N SER A 262 9.26 12.16 7.39
CA SER A 262 10.16 11.17 6.79
C SER A 262 9.47 10.15 5.89
N CYS A 263 8.23 9.78 6.17
CA CYS A 263 7.45 8.83 5.38
C CYS A 263 7.14 9.41 3.99
N SER A 264 7.22 8.55 2.97
CA SER A 264 6.80 8.89 1.60
C SER A 264 5.29 9.08 1.47
N TYR A 265 4.52 8.46 2.36
CA TYR A 265 3.07 8.62 2.51
C TYR A 265 2.69 8.28 3.95
N LEU A 266 1.76 9.02 4.55
CA LEU A 266 1.22 8.69 5.87
C LEU A 266 -0.31 8.89 5.86
N LYS A 267 -1.04 7.88 6.31
CA LYS A 267 -2.48 7.99 6.52
C LYS A 267 -2.87 7.33 7.84
N HIS A 268 -3.70 8.00 8.61
CA HIS A 268 -4.30 7.45 9.84
C HIS A 268 -5.82 7.40 9.68
N HIS A 269 -6.39 6.24 9.97
CA HIS A 269 -7.82 5.98 10.01
C HIS A 269 -8.24 5.53 11.40
N ILE A 270 -9.35 6.06 11.88
CA ILE A 270 -10.02 5.61 13.10
C ILE A 270 -11.27 4.85 12.70
N VAL A 271 -11.44 3.64 13.21
CA VAL A 271 -12.58 2.75 12.94
C VAL A 271 -13.35 2.46 14.22
N ASP A 272 -14.62 2.06 14.11
CA ASP A 272 -15.37 1.61 15.27
C ASP A 272 -14.86 0.24 15.74
N GLY A 273 -14.38 0.16 16.97
CA GLY A 273 -13.83 -1.06 17.56
C GLY A 273 -12.81 -0.77 18.65
N ASP A 274 -12.38 -1.83 19.33
CA ASP A 274 -11.34 -1.78 20.35
C ASP A 274 -9.98 -2.22 19.79
N HIS A 275 -9.08 -2.68 20.67
CA HIS A 275 -7.72 -3.06 20.30
C HIS A 275 -7.64 -4.22 19.31
N ASP A 276 -8.67 -5.08 19.24
CA ASP A 276 -8.69 -6.28 18.42
C ASP A 276 -9.66 -6.14 17.23
N VAL A 277 -9.95 -4.88 16.81
CA VAL A 277 -10.90 -4.60 15.72
C VAL A 277 -10.58 -5.32 14.41
N HIS A 278 -9.30 -5.53 14.10
CA HIS A 278 -8.89 -6.25 12.89
C HIS A 278 -9.25 -7.73 12.92
N LEU A 279 -9.33 -8.31 14.12
CA LEU A 279 -9.68 -9.70 14.34
C LEU A 279 -11.20 -9.87 14.51
N ASN A 280 -11.83 -8.98 15.27
CA ASN A 280 -13.26 -9.04 15.60
C ASN A 280 -14.17 -8.54 14.46
N PHE A 281 -13.73 -7.52 13.74
CA PHE A 281 -14.50 -6.82 12.72
C PHE A 281 -13.61 -6.52 11.50
N PRO A 282 -13.04 -7.55 10.86
CA PRO A 282 -12.06 -7.40 9.79
C PRO A 282 -12.61 -6.61 8.60
N GLU A 283 -13.92 -6.61 8.36
CA GLU A 283 -14.60 -5.85 7.30
C GLU A 283 -14.42 -4.33 7.43
N ARG A 284 -14.13 -3.83 8.64
CA ARG A 284 -13.89 -2.41 8.91
C ARG A 284 -12.46 -2.00 8.59
N VAL A 285 -11.54 -2.96 8.59
CA VAL A 285 -10.10 -2.74 8.42
C VAL A 285 -9.64 -3.15 7.02
N ALA A 286 -10.15 -4.26 6.50
CA ALA A 286 -9.71 -4.88 5.26
C ALA A 286 -9.76 -3.94 4.03
N PRO A 287 -10.81 -3.14 3.80
CA PRO A 287 -10.85 -2.23 2.64
C PRO A 287 -9.76 -1.16 2.70
N LEU A 288 -9.43 -0.66 3.90
CA LEU A 288 -8.40 0.37 4.09
C LEU A 288 -7.01 -0.18 3.78
N VAL A 289 -6.72 -1.37 4.32
CA VAL A 289 -5.45 -2.07 4.10
C VAL A 289 -5.35 -2.52 2.64
N ALA A 290 -6.43 -3.02 2.05
CA ALA A 290 -6.44 -3.49 0.67
C ALA A 290 -6.20 -2.36 -0.33
N LYS A 291 -6.92 -1.24 -0.19
CA LYS A 291 -6.71 -0.03 -0.99
C LYS A 291 -5.26 0.45 -0.95
N PHE A 292 -4.66 0.42 0.23
CA PHE A 292 -3.27 0.82 0.42
C PHE A 292 -2.28 -0.07 -0.36
N LEU A 293 -2.69 -1.26 -0.84
CA LEU A 293 -1.84 -2.23 -1.52
C LEU A 293 -1.93 -2.27 -3.08
N SER A 294 -2.84 -1.59 -3.84
CA SER A 294 -3.15 -1.78 -5.32
C SER A 294 -2.46 -0.85 -6.43
N LYS A 295 -2.71 -0.99 -7.80
CA LYS A 295 -2.03 -0.37 -9.06
C LYS A 295 -2.96 -0.13 -10.40
N PRO A 296 -2.62 0.58 -11.57
CA PRO A 296 -3.49 1.40 -12.56
C PRO A 296 -4.13 0.87 -13.97
N ASP A 297 -4.57 1.74 -14.97
CA ASP A 297 -5.78 1.86 -15.96
C ASP A 297 -5.88 1.38 -17.50
N ASN A 298 -6.91 1.77 -18.37
CA ASN A 298 -7.11 1.55 -19.88
C ASN A 298 -8.10 2.50 -20.70
N ALA A 299 -8.33 2.32 -22.03
CA ALA A 299 -9.15 3.18 -22.95
C ALA A 299 -10.66 3.26 -22.70
N GLY A 300 -11.27 2.24 -22.08
CA GLY A 300 -12.68 2.27 -21.65
C GLY A 300 -12.96 3.44 -20.69
N SER A 301 -11.89 4.07 -20.18
CA SER A 301 -11.94 5.28 -19.39
C SER A 301 -12.73 6.43 -20.03
N PHE A 302 -12.96 6.39 -21.35
CA PHE A 302 -13.71 7.41 -22.07
C PHE A 302 -15.13 7.00 -22.49
N ASP A 303 -15.56 5.74 -22.28
CA ASP A 303 -16.83 5.21 -22.80
C ASP A 303 -18.06 5.95 -22.28
N ARG A 304 -17.98 6.58 -21.10
CA ARG A 304 -19.08 7.42 -20.56
C ARG A 304 -18.99 8.88 -20.98
N LEU A 305 -17.80 9.37 -21.33
CA LEU A 305 -17.60 10.76 -21.73
C LEU A 305 -17.92 11.00 -23.20
N ILE A 306 -17.42 10.12 -24.10
CA ILE A 306 -17.56 10.30 -25.55
C ILE A 306 -19.02 10.40 -26.01
N PRO A 307 -19.98 9.62 -25.48
CA PRO A 307 -21.39 9.76 -25.86
C PRO A 307 -22.01 11.13 -25.53
N LEU A 308 -21.40 11.90 -24.62
CA LEU A 308 -21.85 13.25 -24.27
C LEU A 308 -21.26 14.34 -25.18
N LEU A 309 -20.33 13.98 -26.07
CA LEU A 309 -19.79 14.89 -27.07
C LEU A 309 -20.69 14.92 -28.32
N PRO A 310 -20.74 16.05 -29.06
CA PRO A 310 -21.49 16.13 -30.30
C PRO A 310 -21.13 15.01 -31.29
N ALA A 311 -22.15 14.39 -31.88
CA ALA A 311 -22.00 13.32 -32.87
C ALA A 311 -21.23 13.74 -34.14
N THR A 312 -20.98 15.05 -34.31
CA THR A 312 -20.12 15.60 -35.37
C THR A 312 -18.64 15.27 -35.17
N PHE A 313 -18.23 14.86 -33.97
CA PHE A 313 -16.87 14.42 -33.71
C PHE A 313 -16.71 12.93 -34.01
N TYR A 314 -15.72 12.61 -34.82
CA TYR A 314 -15.23 11.25 -34.95
C TYR A 314 -14.12 11.04 -33.91
N CYS A 315 -14.42 10.24 -32.88
CA CYS A 315 -13.55 10.03 -31.73
C CYS A 315 -12.83 8.69 -31.84
N VAL A 316 -11.50 8.69 -31.68
CA VAL A 316 -10.68 7.49 -31.54
C VAL A 316 -10.10 7.46 -30.13
N CYS A 317 -10.55 6.51 -29.31
CA CYS A 317 -9.98 6.24 -27.99
C CYS A 317 -8.99 5.09 -28.12
N ILE A 318 -7.76 5.30 -27.66
CA ILE A 318 -6.68 4.32 -27.82
C ILE A 318 -6.33 3.66 -26.49
N ASP A 319 -6.05 2.37 -26.56
CA ASP A 319 -5.29 1.70 -25.53
C ASP A 319 -3.80 1.99 -25.78
N LEU A 320 -3.09 2.52 -24.79
CA LEU A 320 -1.64 2.66 -24.88
C LEU A 320 -0.98 1.27 -24.95
N PRO A 321 0.22 1.14 -25.54
CA PRO A 321 0.96 -0.12 -25.49
C PRO A 321 1.02 -0.68 -24.07
N GLY A 322 0.81 -1.98 -23.93
CA GLY A 322 0.75 -2.62 -22.61
C GLY A 322 -0.52 -2.32 -21.79
N HIS A 323 -1.50 -1.62 -22.33
CA HIS A 323 -2.79 -1.38 -21.68
C HIS A 323 -3.93 -1.95 -22.53
N GLY A 324 -5.05 -2.24 -21.88
CA GLY A 324 -6.28 -2.67 -22.54
C GLY A 324 -6.09 -3.78 -23.57
N SER A 325 -6.48 -3.56 -24.82
CA SER A 325 -6.30 -4.52 -25.93
C SER A 325 -5.06 -4.29 -26.79
N SER A 326 -4.24 -3.27 -26.50
CA SER A 326 -3.02 -2.99 -27.26
C SER A 326 -1.91 -3.98 -26.91
N SER A 327 -1.08 -4.30 -27.89
CA SER A 327 0.09 -5.16 -27.69
C SER A 327 1.05 -4.57 -26.67
N HIS A 328 1.80 -5.44 -26.00
CA HIS A 328 2.92 -5.03 -25.15
C HIS A 328 4.09 -4.57 -26.04
N PHE A 329 4.98 -3.75 -25.50
CA PHE A 329 6.29 -3.57 -26.15
C PHE A 329 7.06 -4.89 -26.14
N GLN A 330 8.06 -5.04 -27.01
CA GLN A 330 8.84 -6.28 -27.09
C GLN A 330 9.48 -6.64 -25.74
N GLU A 331 9.63 -7.94 -25.51
CA GLU A 331 10.29 -8.47 -24.32
C GLU A 331 11.76 -8.02 -24.27
N GLY A 332 12.26 -7.74 -23.06
CA GLY A 332 13.62 -7.22 -22.85
C GLY A 332 13.80 -5.72 -23.11
N LEU A 333 12.77 -5.01 -23.61
CA LEU A 333 12.78 -3.54 -23.65
C LEU A 333 12.29 -2.95 -22.33
N SER A 334 13.04 -1.98 -21.81
CA SER A 334 12.53 -1.06 -20.79
C SER A 334 11.42 -0.19 -21.37
N LEU A 335 10.36 0.05 -20.60
CA LEU A 335 9.31 0.99 -21.02
C LEU A 335 9.82 2.43 -20.85
N ASP A 336 10.07 3.11 -21.97
CA ASP A 336 10.47 4.52 -21.96
C ASP A 336 9.26 5.45 -22.23
N PHE A 337 9.22 6.60 -21.56
CA PHE A 337 8.13 7.56 -21.72
C PHE A 337 7.99 8.05 -23.17
N MET A 338 9.10 8.26 -23.87
CA MET A 338 9.11 8.74 -25.25
C MET A 338 8.61 7.70 -26.24
N ASP A 339 8.71 6.40 -25.94
CA ASP A 339 8.10 5.35 -26.78
C ASP A 339 6.58 5.45 -26.80
N TYR A 340 5.97 5.87 -25.69
CA TYR A 340 4.53 6.13 -25.63
C TYR A 340 4.16 7.40 -26.42
N VAL A 341 4.98 8.45 -26.36
CA VAL A 341 4.79 9.66 -27.20
C VAL A 341 4.91 9.31 -28.68
N LEU A 342 5.91 8.50 -29.05
CA LEU A 342 6.11 7.99 -30.41
C LEU A 342 4.92 7.12 -30.87
N SER A 343 4.32 6.37 -29.96
CA SER A 343 3.11 5.60 -30.27
C SER A 343 1.94 6.50 -30.63
N LEU A 344 1.78 7.66 -29.97
CA LEU A 344 0.71 8.61 -30.30
C LEU A 344 0.86 9.19 -31.72
N ILE A 345 2.07 9.59 -32.12
CA ILE A 345 2.28 10.16 -33.45
C ILE A 345 2.06 9.10 -34.55
N ARG A 346 2.50 7.85 -34.31
CA ARG A 346 2.26 6.72 -35.23
C ARG A 346 0.77 6.44 -35.41
N VAL A 347 -0.02 6.47 -34.33
CA VAL A 347 -1.48 6.33 -34.44
C VAL A 347 -2.07 7.40 -35.35
N LEU A 348 -1.64 8.67 -35.20
CA LEU A 348 -2.15 9.74 -36.06
C LEU A 348 -1.74 9.53 -37.53
N ASP A 349 -0.53 9.05 -37.79
CA ASP A 349 -0.06 8.75 -39.14
C ASP A 349 -0.82 7.58 -39.78
N ASP A 350 -1.06 6.50 -39.03
CA ASP A 350 -1.82 5.33 -39.48
C ASP A 350 -3.30 5.68 -39.74
N LEU A 351 -3.89 6.55 -38.93
CA LEU A 351 -5.22 7.11 -39.18
C LEU A 351 -5.25 8.12 -40.34
N GLN A 352 -4.08 8.48 -40.88
CA GLN A 352 -3.90 9.53 -41.90
C GLN A 352 -4.44 10.90 -41.44
N TRP A 353 -4.35 11.16 -40.14
CA TRP A 353 -4.77 12.42 -39.54
C TRP A 353 -3.61 13.41 -39.52
N GLU A 354 -3.66 14.37 -40.43
CA GLU A 354 -2.72 15.50 -40.42
C GLU A 354 -2.79 16.26 -39.08
N SER A 355 -3.98 16.34 -38.47
CA SER A 355 -4.16 16.95 -37.15
C SER A 355 -5.46 16.50 -36.47
N CYS A 356 -5.49 16.54 -35.14
CA CYS A 356 -6.66 16.13 -34.35
C CYS A 356 -7.00 17.12 -33.22
N TYR A 357 -8.15 16.91 -32.57
CA TYR A 357 -8.40 17.40 -31.22
C TYR A 357 -7.96 16.31 -30.24
N TYR A 358 -7.23 16.67 -29.19
CA TYR A 358 -6.66 15.73 -28.23
C TYR A 358 -7.37 15.83 -26.88
N ILE A 359 -7.73 14.69 -26.29
CA ILE A 359 -8.23 14.61 -24.91
C ILE A 359 -7.36 13.60 -24.18
N GLY A 360 -6.75 14.00 -23.07
CA GLY A 360 -5.89 13.14 -22.27
C GLY A 360 -6.18 13.24 -20.78
N HIS A 361 -6.31 12.10 -20.11
CA HIS A 361 -6.45 11.99 -18.67
C HIS A 361 -5.13 11.58 -18.01
N SER A 362 -4.75 12.23 -16.92
CA SER A 362 -3.60 11.85 -16.10
C SER A 362 -2.32 11.66 -16.94
N LEU A 363 -1.76 10.44 -17.00
CA LEU A 363 -0.63 10.08 -17.87
C LEU A 363 -0.90 10.41 -19.35
N GLY A 364 -2.10 10.11 -19.86
CA GLY A 364 -2.49 10.44 -21.23
C GLY A 364 -2.46 11.95 -21.51
N GLY A 365 -2.77 12.79 -20.53
CA GLY A 365 -2.61 14.24 -20.69
C GLY A 365 -1.13 14.67 -20.70
N GLN A 366 -0.27 14.01 -19.90
CA GLN A 366 1.18 14.27 -19.94
C GLN A 366 1.78 13.91 -21.30
N LEU A 367 1.42 12.76 -21.87
CA LEU A 367 1.86 12.35 -23.21
C LEU A 367 1.38 13.33 -24.29
N GLY A 368 0.14 13.82 -24.17
CA GLY A 368 -0.42 14.83 -25.07
C GLY A 368 0.37 16.13 -25.09
N LEU A 369 0.81 16.61 -23.92
CA LEU A 369 1.66 17.80 -23.81
C LEU A 369 2.97 17.64 -24.59
N TYR A 370 3.61 16.47 -24.52
CA TYR A 370 4.80 16.16 -25.32
C TYR A 370 4.50 16.14 -26.81
N LEU A 371 3.45 15.41 -27.22
CA LEU A 371 3.03 15.32 -28.62
C LEU A 371 2.81 16.71 -29.23
N CYS A 372 2.07 17.58 -28.54
CA CYS A 372 1.79 18.94 -29.02
C CYS A 372 3.03 19.84 -28.96
N SER A 373 3.92 19.63 -27.99
CA SER A 373 5.16 20.41 -27.92
C SER A 373 6.14 20.08 -29.05
N LEU A 374 6.26 18.79 -29.38
CA LEU A 374 7.16 18.28 -30.43
C LEU A 374 6.59 18.48 -31.84
N TRP A 375 5.27 18.30 -32.00
CA TRP A 375 4.57 18.51 -33.26
C TRP A 375 3.31 19.37 -33.08
N PRO A 376 3.46 20.68 -32.86
CA PRO A 376 2.34 21.59 -32.59
C PRO A 376 1.23 21.58 -33.65
N GLN A 377 1.59 21.35 -34.90
CA GLN A 377 0.67 21.26 -36.04
C GLN A 377 -0.29 20.06 -35.96
N ARG A 378 0.07 19.00 -35.22
CA ARG A 378 -0.72 17.76 -35.13
C ARG A 378 -1.89 17.88 -34.16
N VAL A 379 -1.89 18.86 -33.27
CA VAL A 379 -2.94 19.05 -32.27
C VAL A 379 -3.57 20.43 -32.42
N LYS A 380 -4.82 20.49 -32.88
CA LYS A 380 -5.55 21.74 -33.10
C LYS A 380 -6.12 22.32 -31.79
N LYS A 381 -6.55 21.46 -30.87
CA LYS A 381 -7.03 21.80 -29.52
C LYS A 381 -6.74 20.65 -28.56
N MET A 382 -6.50 20.97 -27.30
CA MET A 382 -6.19 20.00 -26.26
C MET A 382 -7.11 20.13 -25.05
N VAL A 383 -7.55 19.01 -24.50
CA VAL A 383 -8.25 18.90 -23.23
C VAL A 383 -7.44 18.01 -22.30
N LEU A 384 -7.10 18.54 -21.12
CA LEU A 384 -6.41 17.83 -20.05
C LEU A 384 -7.39 17.55 -18.92
N LEU A 385 -7.50 16.28 -18.55
CA LEU A 385 -8.36 15.83 -17.45
C LEU A 385 -7.46 15.48 -16.25
N ASP A 386 -7.59 16.28 -15.19
CA ASP A 386 -6.88 16.16 -13.92
C ASP A 386 -5.35 16.07 -14.03
N THR A 387 -4.78 16.87 -14.94
CA THR A 387 -3.34 17.02 -15.14
C THR A 387 -3.02 18.37 -15.79
N VAL A 388 -1.83 18.91 -15.54
CA VAL A 388 -1.39 20.23 -16.04
C VAL A 388 0.06 20.26 -16.53
N GLY A 389 0.81 19.19 -16.33
CA GLY A 389 2.22 19.14 -16.66
C GLY A 389 2.86 17.79 -16.35
N PRO A 390 4.00 17.48 -17.00
CA PRO A 390 4.82 16.34 -16.64
C PRO A 390 5.44 16.49 -15.24
N LEU A 391 5.93 15.39 -14.66
CA LEU A 391 6.41 15.36 -13.28
C LEU A 391 7.78 16.05 -13.10
N TYR A 392 7.91 16.77 -11.98
CA TYR A 392 9.10 17.53 -11.62
C TYR A 392 10.13 16.70 -10.84
N THR A 393 11.42 16.90 -11.14
CA THR A 393 12.55 16.52 -10.28
C THR A 393 13.50 17.70 -10.10
N GLY A 394 14.05 17.84 -8.90
CA GLY A 394 15.22 18.68 -8.68
C GLY A 394 16.43 18.12 -9.43
N THR A 395 17.31 19.00 -9.91
CA THR A 395 18.55 18.62 -10.61
C THR A 395 19.46 17.75 -9.74
N ASP A 396 19.47 17.99 -8.43
CA ASP A 396 20.17 17.22 -7.41
C ASP A 396 19.70 15.76 -7.29
N LYS A 397 18.47 15.46 -7.73
CA LYS A 397 17.85 14.12 -7.63
C LYS A 397 17.73 13.39 -8.96
N TYR A 398 18.12 14.01 -10.07
CA TYR A 398 17.93 13.43 -11.40
C TYR A 398 18.60 12.05 -11.52
N LEU A 399 19.87 11.94 -11.15
CA LEU A 399 20.62 10.68 -11.25
C LEU A 399 20.12 9.61 -10.28
N SER A 400 19.75 9.99 -9.05
CA SER A 400 19.26 9.03 -8.05
C SER A 400 17.87 8.48 -8.40
N HIS A 401 16.98 9.31 -8.95
CA HIS A 401 15.67 8.85 -9.45
C HIS A 401 15.82 7.92 -10.67
N ASN A 402 16.70 8.25 -11.62
CA ASN A 402 16.94 7.39 -12.78
C ASN A 402 17.60 6.06 -12.39
N ARG A 403 18.58 6.07 -11.48
CA ARG A 403 19.14 4.83 -10.94
C ARG A 403 18.08 3.96 -10.28
N LEU A 404 17.22 4.55 -9.45
CA LEU A 404 16.12 3.83 -8.81
C LEU A 404 15.16 3.20 -9.84
N LEU A 405 14.84 3.92 -10.92
CA LEU A 405 14.01 3.39 -12.01
C LEU A 405 14.68 2.16 -12.65
N LEU A 406 15.95 2.28 -13.03
CA LEU A 406 16.72 1.20 -13.67
C LEU A 406 16.89 -0.02 -12.74
N ASP A 407 17.25 0.18 -11.47
CA ASP A 407 17.42 -0.90 -10.50
C ASP A 407 16.12 -1.70 -10.31
N ASN A 408 14.98 -1.00 -10.31
CA ASN A 408 13.69 -1.65 -10.18
C ASN A 408 13.26 -2.37 -11.49
N ILE A 409 13.59 -1.85 -12.68
CA ILE A 409 13.37 -2.56 -13.95
C ILE A 409 14.13 -3.89 -13.95
N LEU A 410 15.43 -3.85 -13.65
CA LEU A 410 16.29 -5.04 -13.59
C LEU A 410 15.76 -6.08 -12.57
N ARG A 411 15.25 -5.61 -11.42
CA ARG A 411 14.63 -6.49 -10.42
C ARG A 411 13.35 -7.15 -10.95
N MET A 412 12.50 -6.40 -11.63
CA MET A 412 11.22 -6.90 -12.12
C MET A 412 11.37 -7.87 -13.30
N GLU A 413 12.32 -7.64 -14.19
CA GLU A 413 12.64 -8.59 -15.27
C GLU A 413 13.01 -9.96 -14.70
N LYS A 414 13.85 -9.99 -13.65
CA LYS A 414 14.16 -11.23 -12.92
C LYS A 414 12.92 -11.87 -12.32
N GLN A 415 12.05 -11.09 -11.68
CA GLN A 415 10.83 -11.59 -11.05
C GLN A 415 9.81 -12.15 -12.07
N PHE A 416 9.66 -11.51 -13.24
CA PHE A 416 8.69 -11.97 -14.24
C PHE A 416 9.15 -13.17 -15.04
N SER A 417 10.45 -13.37 -15.19
CA SER A 417 10.99 -14.58 -15.82
C SER A 417 10.66 -15.87 -15.04
N SER A 418 10.34 -15.78 -13.75
CA SER A 418 10.14 -16.94 -12.85
C SER A 418 8.71 -17.13 -12.35
N MET A 419 7.76 -16.23 -12.66
CA MET A 419 6.40 -16.27 -12.14
C MET A 419 5.35 -16.78 -13.15
N GLN A 420 4.41 -17.61 -12.68
CA GLN A 420 3.19 -17.88 -13.45
C GLN A 420 2.24 -16.68 -13.44
N LYS A 421 1.58 -16.43 -14.57
CA LYS A 421 0.62 -15.32 -14.72
C LYS A 421 -0.69 -15.63 -13.96
N PRO A 422 -1.14 -14.79 -13.01
CA PRO A 422 -2.29 -15.06 -12.14
C PRO A 422 -3.62 -15.07 -12.92
N VAL A 423 -4.62 -15.86 -12.50
CA VAL A 423 -5.97 -15.95 -13.10
C VAL A 423 -7.01 -15.57 -12.06
N TYR A 424 -8.07 -14.86 -12.45
CA TYR A 424 -9.12 -14.28 -11.61
C TYR A 424 -10.50 -14.65 -12.12
N THR A 425 -11.49 -14.74 -11.24
CA THR A 425 -12.91 -14.69 -11.66
C THR A 425 -13.29 -13.29 -12.16
N TYR A 426 -14.42 -13.16 -12.85
CA TYR A 426 -14.90 -11.86 -13.33
C TYR A 426 -15.19 -10.91 -12.17
N GLU A 427 -15.79 -11.40 -11.09
CA GLU A 427 -16.14 -10.65 -9.90
C GLU A 427 -14.89 -10.14 -9.16
N GLU A 428 -13.86 -10.99 -9.01
CA GLU A 428 -12.56 -10.60 -8.42
C GLU A 428 -11.86 -9.52 -9.26
N ALA A 429 -11.93 -9.65 -10.58
CA ALA A 429 -11.37 -8.65 -11.47
C ALA A 429 -12.16 -7.33 -11.46
N LEU A 430 -13.47 -7.38 -11.27
CA LEU A 430 -14.34 -6.20 -11.21
C LEU A 430 -14.09 -5.40 -9.94
N ASP A 431 -14.07 -6.09 -8.80
CA ASP A 431 -13.76 -5.49 -7.50
C ASP A 431 -12.38 -4.81 -7.54
N ARG A 432 -11.38 -5.52 -8.12
CA ARG A 432 -10.03 -5.00 -8.30
C ARG A 432 -9.95 -3.71 -9.11
N ILE A 433 -10.72 -3.57 -10.19
CA ILE A 433 -10.73 -2.33 -10.98
C ILE A 433 -11.45 -1.20 -10.26
N MET A 434 -12.56 -1.52 -9.57
CA MET A 434 -13.35 -0.53 -8.86
C MET A 434 -12.59 0.11 -7.70
N ASN A 435 -11.86 -0.73 -6.96
CA ASN A 435 -11.26 -0.37 -5.67
C ASN A 435 -9.72 -0.29 -5.70
N GLY A 436 -9.07 -0.81 -6.73
CA GLY A 436 -7.60 -0.93 -6.81
C GLY A 436 -6.85 0.32 -7.30
N ARG A 437 -7.54 1.45 -7.47
CA ARG A 437 -7.00 2.70 -8.04
C ARG A 437 -6.85 3.80 -6.97
N GLN A 438 -6.09 4.85 -7.28
CA GLN A 438 -5.89 5.99 -6.36
C GLN A 438 -7.22 6.71 -6.04
N SER A 439 -8.07 6.85 -7.05
CA SER A 439 -9.47 7.26 -6.97
C SER A 439 -10.38 6.05 -7.11
N THR A 440 -11.49 6.04 -6.38
CA THR A 440 -12.51 5.01 -6.51
C THR A 440 -13.34 5.22 -7.78
N LEU A 441 -13.60 4.14 -8.51
CA LEU A 441 -14.56 4.13 -9.59
C LEU A 441 -15.96 3.79 -9.04
N THR A 442 -16.99 4.32 -9.68
CA THR A 442 -18.35 3.79 -9.55
C THR A 442 -18.40 2.38 -10.13
N GLU A 443 -19.35 1.55 -9.70
CA GLU A 443 -19.51 0.20 -10.24
C GLU A 443 -19.74 0.20 -11.76
N GLU A 444 -20.50 1.17 -12.26
CA GLU A 444 -20.70 1.37 -13.71
C GLU A 444 -19.38 1.66 -14.43
N ALA A 445 -18.56 2.58 -13.89
CA ALA A 445 -17.25 2.89 -14.43
C ALA A 445 -16.32 1.66 -14.40
N ALA A 446 -16.34 0.88 -13.32
CA ALA A 446 -15.54 -0.34 -13.20
C ALA A 446 -15.95 -1.42 -14.22
N LYS A 447 -17.26 -1.63 -14.41
CA LYS A 447 -17.83 -2.57 -15.40
C LYS A 447 -17.49 -2.17 -16.84
N ILE A 448 -17.23 -0.90 -17.09
CA ILE A 448 -16.76 -0.42 -18.38
C ILE A 448 -15.27 -0.75 -18.55
N MET A 449 -14.47 -0.36 -17.56
CA MET A 449 -13.02 -0.57 -17.57
C MET A 449 -12.64 -2.04 -17.67
N ILE A 450 -13.38 -2.94 -17.04
CA ILE A 450 -13.06 -4.37 -17.03
C ILE A 450 -13.17 -5.03 -18.40
N LYS A 451 -14.08 -4.56 -19.26
CA LYS A 451 -14.31 -5.12 -20.61
C LYS A 451 -13.05 -5.13 -21.47
N ARG A 452 -12.16 -4.15 -21.25
CA ARG A 452 -10.91 -3.99 -21.98
C ARG A 452 -9.69 -4.40 -21.16
N SER A 453 -9.83 -4.60 -19.85
CA SER A 453 -8.73 -4.96 -18.96
C SER A 453 -8.47 -6.46 -18.89
N LEU A 454 -9.42 -7.28 -19.32
CA LEU A 454 -9.38 -8.72 -19.12
C LEU A 454 -9.24 -9.51 -20.42
N MET A 455 -8.45 -10.57 -20.31
CA MET A 455 -8.34 -11.67 -21.26
C MET A 455 -8.94 -12.92 -20.63
N LYS A 456 -9.91 -13.55 -21.28
CA LYS A 456 -10.46 -14.85 -20.83
C LYS A 456 -9.43 -15.96 -21.09
N ILE A 457 -9.17 -16.78 -20.08
CA ILE A 457 -8.21 -17.89 -20.07
C ILE A 457 -8.92 -19.24 -19.94
N SER A 458 -10.03 -19.28 -19.21
CA SER A 458 -10.95 -20.41 -19.09
C SER A 458 -12.37 -19.89 -18.84
N ASP A 459 -13.37 -20.77 -18.74
CA ASP A 459 -14.76 -20.34 -18.59
C ASP A 459 -15.01 -19.41 -17.39
N GLU A 460 -14.31 -19.67 -16.29
CA GLU A 460 -14.38 -18.89 -15.04
C GLU A 460 -13.11 -18.06 -14.78
N GLY A 461 -12.13 -18.09 -15.69
CA GLY A 461 -10.78 -17.57 -15.45
C GLY A 461 -10.40 -16.44 -16.42
N PHE A 462 -9.99 -15.31 -15.87
CA PHE A 462 -9.58 -14.11 -16.57
C PHE A 462 -8.18 -13.65 -16.13
N ARG A 463 -7.48 -12.92 -17.00
CA ARG A 463 -6.18 -12.31 -16.75
C ARG A 463 -6.22 -10.84 -17.08
N PHE A 464 -5.51 -10.02 -16.32
CA PHE A 464 -5.29 -8.63 -16.73
C PHE A 464 -4.39 -8.59 -17.95
N THR A 465 -4.80 -7.82 -18.95
CA THR A 465 -4.02 -7.59 -20.17
C THR A 465 -2.88 -6.61 -19.94
N THR A 466 -2.85 -5.90 -18.81
CA THR A 466 -1.84 -4.90 -18.49
C THR A 466 -0.43 -5.51 -18.45
N ASP A 467 0.49 -4.87 -19.17
CA ASP A 467 1.91 -5.14 -19.13
C ASP A 467 2.43 -4.91 -17.71
N GLN A 468 3.01 -5.95 -17.12
CA GLN A 468 3.39 -5.91 -15.73
C GLN A 468 4.56 -4.94 -15.48
N ARG A 469 5.35 -4.56 -16.51
CA ARG A 469 6.40 -3.54 -16.42
C ARG A 469 5.82 -2.16 -16.07
N LEU A 470 4.56 -1.89 -16.37
CA LEU A 470 3.89 -0.62 -16.02
C LEU A 470 3.76 -0.36 -14.52
N LYS A 471 3.99 -1.37 -13.68
CA LYS A 471 4.09 -1.18 -12.22
C LYS A 471 5.29 -0.31 -11.83
N MET A 472 6.22 -0.04 -12.75
CA MET A 472 7.38 0.82 -12.52
C MET A 472 7.11 2.32 -12.55
N HIS A 473 5.86 2.72 -12.80
CA HIS A 473 5.46 4.09 -13.09
C HIS A 473 6.22 4.67 -14.29
N LEU A 474 5.48 4.87 -15.39
CA LEU A 474 6.00 5.55 -16.57
C LEU A 474 6.16 7.05 -16.25
N VAL A 475 7.38 7.50 -15.96
CA VAL A 475 7.67 8.88 -15.55
C VAL A 475 8.82 9.45 -16.36
N SER A 476 8.62 10.66 -16.89
CA SER A 476 9.72 11.51 -17.37
C SER A 476 10.04 12.56 -16.30
N TRP A 477 11.23 12.46 -15.70
CA TRP A 477 11.69 13.37 -14.65
C TRP A 477 12.30 14.63 -15.27
N LEU A 478 11.66 15.78 -15.10
CA LEU A 478 12.12 17.05 -15.67
C LEU A 478 12.48 18.09 -14.61
N ASN A 479 13.50 18.89 -14.90
CA ASN A 479 13.76 20.12 -14.16
C ASN A 479 12.83 21.26 -14.63
N ASP A 480 12.91 22.42 -13.97
CA ASP A 480 12.12 23.62 -14.29
C ASP A 480 12.24 24.03 -15.77
N GLU A 481 13.47 24.13 -16.28
CA GLU A 481 13.73 24.61 -17.65
C GLU A 481 13.13 23.69 -18.70
N GLN A 482 13.31 22.37 -18.52
CA GLN A 482 12.75 21.35 -19.41
C GLN A 482 11.22 21.33 -19.34
N GLN A 483 10.64 21.45 -18.15
CA GLN A 483 9.19 21.50 -17.99
C GLN A 483 8.60 22.74 -18.69
N LEU A 484 9.24 23.91 -18.54
CA LEU A 484 8.86 25.13 -19.23
C LEU A 484 9.00 25.01 -20.74
N GLN A 485 10.06 24.38 -21.24
CA GLN A 485 10.26 24.16 -22.67
C GLN A 485 9.09 23.37 -23.27
N ILE A 486 8.67 22.29 -22.61
CA ILE A 486 7.53 21.49 -23.07
C ILE A 486 6.26 22.33 -23.09
N LEU A 487 5.94 22.98 -21.96
CA LEU A 487 4.74 23.77 -21.82
C LEU A 487 4.72 24.97 -22.78
N ASN A 488 5.87 25.55 -23.12
CA ASN A 488 6.00 26.66 -24.08
C ASN A 488 5.85 26.18 -25.52
N GLY A 489 6.21 24.93 -25.83
CA GLY A 489 5.98 24.33 -27.15
C GLY A 489 4.50 24.04 -27.43
N VAL A 490 3.65 23.92 -26.41
CA VAL A 490 2.20 23.74 -26.60
C VAL A 490 1.57 25.04 -27.13
N LYS A 491 1.34 25.10 -28.45
CA LYS A 491 0.80 26.28 -29.14
C LYS A 491 -0.72 26.25 -29.31
N CYS A 492 -1.33 25.08 -29.25
CA CYS A 492 -2.77 24.95 -29.46
C CYS A 492 -3.57 25.51 -28.27
N PRO A 493 -4.83 25.95 -28.48
CA PRO A 493 -5.76 26.18 -27.38
C PRO A 493 -5.86 24.93 -26.50
N THR A 494 -5.75 25.12 -25.19
CA THR A 494 -5.74 24.04 -24.19
C THR A 494 -6.74 24.34 -23.08
N LEU A 495 -7.59 23.37 -22.76
CA LEU A 495 -8.49 23.40 -21.60
C LEU A 495 -8.00 22.37 -20.57
N ALA A 496 -7.73 22.79 -19.35
CA ALA A 496 -7.48 21.90 -18.22
C ALA A 496 -8.67 21.89 -17.26
N LEU A 497 -9.24 20.70 -17.04
CA LEU A 497 -10.31 20.44 -16.09
C LEU A 497 -9.71 19.71 -14.89
N LEU A 498 -9.65 20.38 -13.75
CA LEU A 498 -8.99 19.85 -12.54
C LEU A 498 -10.00 19.60 -11.45
N THR A 499 -9.86 18.49 -10.74
CA THR A 499 -10.67 18.20 -9.57
C THR A 499 -10.07 18.82 -8.32
N SER A 500 -10.86 18.96 -7.25
CA SER A 500 -10.39 19.47 -5.96
C SER A 500 -9.22 18.61 -5.46
N VAL A 501 -8.02 19.16 -5.60
CA VAL A 501 -6.75 18.49 -5.36
C VAL A 501 -6.70 17.97 -3.91
N PRO A 502 -6.57 16.66 -3.66
CA PRO A 502 -6.14 16.19 -2.35
C PRO A 502 -4.75 16.76 -2.06
N VAL A 503 -4.55 17.34 -0.88
CA VAL A 503 -3.31 17.99 -0.39
C VAL A 503 -2.02 17.20 -0.66
N VAL A 504 -2.10 15.89 -0.90
CA VAL A 504 -0.97 15.02 -1.26
C VAL A 504 -0.37 15.35 -2.63
N ILE A 505 -1.19 15.71 -3.63
CA ILE A 505 -0.70 16.20 -4.93
C ILE A 505 -0.05 17.59 -4.75
N ALA A 506 -0.47 18.38 -3.75
CA ALA A 506 0.11 19.70 -3.46
C ALA A 506 1.63 19.66 -3.18
N ARG A 507 2.19 18.51 -2.79
CA ARG A 507 3.63 18.35 -2.48
C ARG A 507 4.48 18.15 -3.74
N TYR A 508 3.96 17.48 -4.77
CA TYR A 508 4.53 17.47 -6.13
C TYR A 508 4.20 18.77 -6.88
N VAL A 509 3.05 19.37 -6.56
CA VAL A 509 2.64 20.69 -7.06
C VAL A 509 3.51 21.80 -6.53
N ARG A 510 4.27 21.69 -5.44
CA ARG A 510 5.05 22.83 -4.93
C ARG A 510 6.05 23.39 -5.96
N GLY A 511 6.60 22.54 -6.84
CA GLY A 511 7.33 22.94 -8.05
C GLY A 511 6.40 23.28 -9.23
N MET A 512 5.26 22.59 -9.35
CA MET A 512 4.23 22.95 -10.34
C MET A 512 3.48 24.25 -10.03
N THR A 513 3.49 24.86 -8.83
CA THR A 513 2.74 26.10 -8.54
C THR A 513 3.28 27.24 -9.39
N LYS A 514 4.62 27.32 -9.49
CA LYS A 514 5.34 28.23 -10.39
C LYS A 514 4.97 28.00 -11.86
N HIS A 515 4.88 26.73 -12.28
CA HIS A 515 4.55 26.37 -13.66
C HIS A 515 3.06 26.48 -13.97
N LEU A 516 2.18 26.23 -13.00
CA LEU A 516 0.73 26.39 -13.05
C LEU A 516 0.40 27.85 -13.29
N GLU A 517 0.99 28.78 -12.52
CA GLU A 517 0.83 30.22 -12.75
C GLU A 517 1.30 30.63 -14.15
N LEU A 518 2.47 30.14 -14.59
CA LEU A 518 3.02 30.40 -15.92
C LEU A 518 2.16 29.84 -17.06
N VAL A 519 1.52 28.68 -16.85
CA VAL A 519 0.63 28.05 -17.83
C VAL A 519 -0.75 28.71 -17.84
N THR A 520 -1.31 29.06 -16.68
CA THR A 520 -2.61 29.75 -16.58
C THR A 520 -2.57 31.18 -17.09
N ASN A 521 -1.38 31.81 -17.12
CA ASN A 521 -1.21 33.15 -17.69
C ASN A 521 -1.07 33.15 -19.22
N LYS A 522 -0.98 31.98 -19.87
CA LYS A 522 -0.90 31.91 -21.34
C LYS A 522 -2.27 32.15 -21.97
N GLN A 523 -2.31 32.98 -23.01
CA GLN A 523 -3.54 33.29 -23.76
C GLN A 523 -4.20 32.07 -24.42
N ASN A 524 -3.46 30.99 -24.65
CA ASN A 524 -3.97 29.75 -25.22
C ASN A 524 -4.36 28.71 -24.17
N PHE A 525 -4.37 29.01 -22.88
CA PHE A 525 -4.71 28.06 -21.82
C PHE A 525 -5.91 28.52 -21.00
N GLN A 526 -6.82 27.59 -20.70
CA GLN A 526 -7.97 27.82 -19.83
C GLN A 526 -7.98 26.74 -18.74
N ARG A 527 -8.07 27.16 -17.48
CA ARG A 527 -8.29 26.27 -16.34
C ARG A 527 -9.72 26.37 -15.84
N ILE A 528 -10.33 25.24 -15.53
CA ILE A 528 -11.61 25.15 -14.81
C ILE A 528 -11.47 24.09 -13.73
N ASP A 529 -11.74 24.48 -12.49
CA ASP A 529 -11.82 23.52 -11.38
C ASP A 529 -13.26 22.96 -11.30
N VAL A 530 -13.38 21.64 -11.18
CA VAL A 530 -14.66 20.92 -11.15
C VAL A 530 -14.76 20.04 -9.89
N LYS A 531 -15.99 19.75 -9.45
CA LYS A 531 -16.21 18.82 -8.34
C LYS A 531 -16.05 17.38 -8.83
N GLY A 532 -15.33 16.55 -8.08
CA GLY A 532 -15.15 15.13 -8.40
C GLY A 532 -13.88 14.56 -7.79
N ASN A 533 -13.47 13.38 -8.27
CA ASN A 533 -12.17 12.78 -7.99
C ASN A 533 -11.33 12.69 -9.26
N HIS A 534 -10.12 12.14 -9.16
CA HIS A 534 -9.20 12.01 -10.29
C HIS A 534 -9.81 11.33 -11.53
N ASP A 535 -10.78 10.44 -11.36
CA ASP A 535 -11.50 9.73 -12.44
C ASP A 535 -12.89 10.34 -12.73
N VAL A 536 -13.09 11.66 -12.51
CA VAL A 536 -14.39 12.33 -12.68
C VAL A 536 -14.98 12.16 -14.08
N HIS A 537 -14.14 12.07 -15.12
CA HIS A 537 -14.57 11.92 -16.50
C HIS A 537 -15.21 10.58 -16.83
N ILE A 538 -14.97 9.54 -16.03
CA ILE A 538 -15.70 8.26 -16.16
C ILE A 538 -16.75 8.10 -15.06
N ASN A 539 -16.51 8.60 -13.85
CA ASN A 539 -17.48 8.50 -12.76
C ASN A 539 -18.71 9.38 -12.97
N ASN A 540 -18.49 10.62 -13.40
CA ASN A 540 -19.49 11.68 -13.54
C ASN A 540 -19.18 12.55 -14.78
N PRO A 541 -19.17 11.97 -15.99
CA PRO A 541 -18.82 12.67 -17.23
C PRO A 541 -19.67 13.93 -17.48
N GLU A 542 -20.90 13.97 -16.98
CA GLU A 542 -21.83 15.10 -17.07
C GLU A 542 -21.29 16.39 -16.44
N ILE A 543 -20.36 16.28 -15.49
CA ILE A 543 -19.71 17.44 -14.86
C ILE A 543 -18.71 18.10 -15.82
N VAL A 544 -17.97 17.29 -16.59
CA VAL A 544 -16.88 17.78 -17.45
C VAL A 544 -17.32 18.02 -18.89
N ALA A 545 -18.27 17.22 -19.40
CA ALA A 545 -18.68 17.26 -20.80
C ALA A 545 -19.13 18.65 -21.28
N PRO A 546 -19.96 19.43 -20.55
CA PRO A 546 -20.40 20.74 -21.03
C PRO A 546 -19.23 21.71 -21.31
N TYR A 547 -18.19 21.66 -20.48
CA TYR A 547 -16.99 22.49 -20.67
C TYR A 547 -16.19 22.04 -21.88
N ILE A 548 -16.02 20.72 -22.05
CA ILE A 548 -15.33 20.12 -23.21
C ILE A 548 -16.06 20.49 -24.50
N VAL A 549 -17.37 20.28 -24.56
CA VAL A 549 -18.18 20.57 -25.75
C VAL A 549 -18.09 22.04 -26.11
N ARG A 550 -18.27 22.94 -25.13
CA ARG A 550 -18.16 24.38 -25.34
C ARG A 550 -16.78 24.77 -25.87
N PHE A 551 -15.73 24.17 -25.34
CA PHE A 551 -14.36 24.45 -25.74
C PHE A 551 -14.03 23.94 -27.14
N LEU A 552 -14.45 22.72 -27.48
CA LEU A 552 -14.18 22.11 -28.79
C LEU A 552 -14.98 22.79 -29.91
N THR A 553 -16.24 23.16 -29.66
CA THR A 553 -17.15 23.75 -30.67
C THR A 553 -16.98 25.25 -30.88
N LYS A 554 -16.49 26.01 -29.89
CA LYS A 554 -16.17 27.43 -30.08
C LYS A 554 -15.05 27.60 -31.12
N GLN A 555 -15.38 28.12 -32.30
CA GLN A 555 -14.36 28.70 -33.17
C GLN A 555 -13.85 29.99 -32.52
N ARG A 556 -12.52 30.18 -32.45
CA ARG A 556 -12.01 31.54 -32.37
C ARG A 556 -12.42 32.19 -33.70
N CYS A 557 -13.34 33.16 -33.67
CA CYS A 557 -13.46 34.09 -34.78
C CYS A 557 -12.03 34.61 -35.05
N GLY A 558 -11.51 34.36 -36.25
CA GLY A 558 -10.21 34.86 -36.63
C GLY A 558 -10.19 36.38 -36.46
N LEU A 559 -9.18 36.87 -35.75
CA LEU A 559 -8.63 38.21 -35.93
C LEU A 559 -7.34 38.05 -36.71
#